data_AF-A0AAU2ZRK0-F1
#
_entry.id   AF-A0AAU2ZRK0-F1
#
_cell.length_a   1.000
_cell.length_b   1.000
_cell.length_c   1.000
_cell.angle_alpha   90.00
_cell.angle_beta   90.00
_cell.angle_gamma   90.00
#
_symmetry.space_group_name_H-M   'P 1'
#
loop_
_entity.id
_entity.type
_entity.pdbx_description
1 polymer ?
#
loop_
_entity_poly.entity_id
_entity_poly.type
_entity_poly.pdbx_seq_one_letter_code
_entity_poly.pdbx_strand_id
1 'polypeptide(L)' 'MSHALYVSPQMSRERAVRAAAAALIDAVTERATRTPREAAEAAYYPGHPLGSVEGIEAEIIARREREAAAQPAELPLAA' A
#
# COMPACT_ATOMS: atom_id res chain seq x y z
N MET A 1 -33.05 14.37 29.28
CA MET A 1 -32.52 13.00 29.29
C MET A 1 -31.91 12.74 27.93
N SER A 2 -30.66 13.17 27.73
CA SER A 2 -29.99 13.08 26.43
C SER A 2 -29.46 11.66 26.26
N HIS A 3 -29.98 10.93 25.26
CA HIS A 3 -29.41 9.67 24.79
C HIS A 3 -28.02 9.96 24.23
N ALA A 4 -27.01 9.92 25.10
CA ALA A 4 -25.63 9.79 24.67
C ALA A 4 -25.58 8.53 23.81
N LEU A 5 -25.29 8.72 22.53
CA LEU A 5 -25.14 7.67 21.53
C LEU A 5 -24.18 6.62 22.08
N TYR A 6 -24.72 5.52 22.59
CA TYR A 6 -23.93 4.37 22.99
C TYR A 6 -23.42 3.75 21.68
N VAL A 7 -22.31 4.27 21.16
CA VAL A 7 -21.59 3.65 20.07
C VAL A 7 -21.13 2.31 20.61
N SER A 8 -21.81 1.25 20.20
CA SER A 8 -21.45 -0.09 20.60
C SER A 8 -19.97 -0.32 20.23
N PRO A 9 -19.17 -0.97 21.10
CA PRO A 9 -17.76 -1.24 20.82
C PRO A 9 -17.53 -1.96 19.47
N GLN A 10 -18.54 -2.68 18.98
CA GLN A 10 -18.54 -3.31 17.67
C GLN A 10 -18.66 -2.29 16.52
N MET A 11 -19.56 -1.29 16.64
CA MET A 11 -19.66 -0.20 15.65
C MET A 11 -18.37 0.65 15.59
N SER A 12 -17.70 0.87 16.73
CA SER A 12 -16.43 1.60 16.75
C SER A 12 -15.29 0.78 16.11
N ARG A 13 -15.24 -0.53 16.36
CA ARG A 13 -14.28 -1.45 15.72
C ARG A 13 -14.45 -1.48 14.20
N GLU A 14 -15.66 -1.67 13.69
CA GLU A 14 -15.88 -1.71 12.24
C GLU A 14 -15.49 -0.39 11.56
N ARG A 15 -15.80 0.74 12.19
CA ARG A 15 -15.39 2.06 11.69
C ARG A 15 -13.87 2.21 11.69
N ALA A 16 -13.18 1.74 12.73
CA ALA A 16 -11.72 1.74 12.80
C ALA A 16 -11.10 0.86 11.71
N VAL A 17 -11.65 -0.33 11.47
CA VAL A 17 -11.19 -1.24 10.40
C VAL A 17 -11.36 -0.60 9.04
N ARG A 18 -12.52 0.02 8.74
CA ARG A 18 -12.74 0.72 7.47
C ARG A 18 -11.78 1.90 7.29
N ALA A 19 -11.54 2.68 8.34
CA ALA A 19 -10.59 3.79 8.29
C ALA A 19 -9.15 3.31 8.04
N ALA A 20 -8.74 2.22 8.70
CA ALA A 20 -7.43 1.61 8.46
C ALA A 20 -7.30 1.08 7.02
N ALA A 21 -8.35 0.43 6.50
CA ALA A 21 -8.36 -0.03 5.12
C ALA A 21 -8.22 1.12 4.11
N ALA A 22 -8.95 2.23 4.32
CA ALA A 22 -8.83 3.42 3.48
C ALA A 22 -7.40 4.00 3.52
N ALA A 23 -6.83 4.16 4.72
CA ALA A 23 -5.45 4.64 4.86
C ALA A 23 -4.43 3.73 4.18
N LEU A 24 -4.63 2.41 4.21
CA LEU A 24 -3.79 1.45 3.50
C LEU A 24 -3.92 1.58 1.98
N ILE A 25 -5.14 1.77 1.46
CA ILE A 25 -5.37 1.98 0.02
C ILE A 25 -4.70 3.27 -0.45
N ASP A 26 -4.84 4.36 0.32
CA ASP A 26 -4.20 5.64 0.00
C ASP A 26 -2.68 5.51 -0.01
N ALA A 27 -2.10 4.85 1.00
CA ALA A 27 -0.66 4.60 1.06
C ALA A 27 -0.15 3.71 -0.09
N VAL A 28 -0.92 2.71 -0.50
CA VAL A 28 -0.60 1.88 -1.67
C VAL A 28 -0.67 2.70 -2.96
N THR A 29 -1.69 3.54 -3.10
CA THR A 29 -1.85 4.44 -4.26
C THR A 29 -0.69 5.41 -4.34
N GLU A 30 -0.35 6.08 -3.25
CA GLU A 30 0.79 6.99 -3.17
C GLU A 30 2.10 6.28 -3.53
N ARG A 31 2.33 5.08 -2.98
CA ARG A 31 3.50 4.26 -3.34
C ARG A 31 3.51 3.85 -4.82
N ALA A 32 2.35 3.59 -5.42
CA ALA A 32 2.24 3.24 -6.83
C ALA A 32 2.52 4.44 -7.75
N THR A 33 2.21 5.67 -7.31
CA THR A 33 2.52 6.89 -8.09
C THR A 33 4.01 7.21 -8.15
N ARG A 34 4.83 6.68 -7.24
CA ARG A 34 6.28 6.86 -7.26
C ARG A 34 6.91 6.08 -8.40
N THR A 35 7.84 6.74 -9.09
CA THR A 35 8.76 6.06 -9.99
C THR A 35 9.62 5.07 -9.19
N PRO A 36 10.14 4.00 -9.83
CA PRO A 36 11.07 3.07 -9.17
C PRO A 36 12.26 3.79 -8.54
N ARG A 37 12.77 4.84 -9.21
CA ARG A 37 13.87 5.67 -8.70
C ARG A 37 13.52 6.40 -7.41
N GLU A 38 12.41 7.12 -7.38
CA GLU A 38 11.98 7.86 -6.17
C GLU A 38 11.73 6.91 -4.99
N ALA A 39 11.15 5.73 -5.27
CA ALA A 39 10.95 4.71 -4.25
C ALA A 39 12.28 4.13 -3.73
N ALA A 40 13.28 3.96 -4.60
CA ALA A 40 14.60 3.50 -4.22
C ALA A 40 15.36 4.54 -3.39
N GLU A 41 15.29 5.81 -3.77
CA GLU A 41 15.91 6.92 -3.02
C GLU A 41 15.29 7.07 -1.63
N ALA A 42 13.97 6.95 -1.52
CA ALA A 42 13.28 7.00 -0.23
C ALA A 42 13.60 5.79 0.67
N ALA A 43 13.96 4.64 0.10
CA ALA A 43 14.26 3.42 0.85
C ALA A 43 15.75 3.28 1.23
N TYR A 44 16.64 3.97 0.52
CA TYR A 44 18.08 3.82 0.72
C TYR A 44 18.57 4.37 2.05
N TYR A 45 19.49 3.64 2.67
CA TYR A 45 20.28 4.09 3.81
C TYR A 45 21.68 3.43 3.78
N PRO A 46 22.70 4.02 4.44
CA PRO A 46 24.03 3.41 4.51
C PRO A 46 23.98 2.01 5.15
N GLY A 47 24.48 1.00 4.44
CA GLY A 47 24.41 -0.40 4.88
C GLY A 47 23.14 -1.15 4.45
N HIS A 48 22.32 -0.55 3.57
CA HIS A 48 21.20 -1.27 2.95
C HIS A 48 21.69 -2.55 2.23
N PRO A 49 21.00 -3.71 2.37
CA PRO A 49 21.47 -4.98 1.82
C PRO A 49 21.74 -5.01 0.31
N LEU A 50 20.99 -4.21 -0.45
CA LEU A 50 21.15 -4.07 -1.91
C LEU A 50 22.30 -3.13 -2.31
N GLY A 51 23.01 -2.53 -1.35
CA GLY A 51 24.26 -1.80 -1.56
C GLY A 51 24.13 -0.40 -2.16
N SER A 52 23.15 -0.15 -3.03
CA SER A 52 22.96 1.16 -3.67
C SER A 52 21.49 1.45 -4.01
N VAL A 53 21.21 2.70 -4.36
CA VAL A 53 19.89 3.13 -4.88
C VAL A 53 19.57 2.37 -6.17
N GLU A 54 20.55 2.19 -7.05
CA GLU A 54 20.39 1.47 -8.33
C GLU A 54 20.03 0.00 -8.10
N GLY A 55 20.63 -0.65 -7.09
CA GLY A 55 20.29 -2.02 -6.72
C GLY A 55 18.85 -2.14 -6.20
N ILE A 56 18.39 -1.16 -5.41
CA ILE A 56 17.01 -1.10 -4.93
C ILE A 56 16.04 -0.84 -6.09
N GLU A 57 16.37 0.08 -6.98
CA GLU A 57 15.58 0.42 -8.16
C GLU A 57 15.38 -0.81 -9.07
N ALA A 58 16.46 -1.55 -9.35
CA ALA A 58 16.40 -2.77 -10.15
C ALA A 58 15.50 -3.84 -9.51
N GLU A 59 15.58 -4.04 -8.20
CA GLU A 59 14.70 -4.99 -7.50
C GLU A 59 13.23 -4.53 -7.52
N ILE A 60 12.96 -3.22 -7.37
CA ILE A 60 11.60 -2.67 -7.47
C ILE A 60 11.02 -2.94 -8.85
N ILE A 61 11.78 -2.70 -9.92
CA ILE A 61 11.36 -2.97 -11.31
C ILE A 61 11.08 -4.46 -11.48
N ALA A 62 12.03 -5.32 -11.14
CA ALA A 62 11.89 -6.77 -11.29
C ALA A 62 10.69 -7.32 -10.51
N ARG A 63 10.43 -6.79 -9.30
CA ARG A 63 9.27 -7.15 -8.51
C ARG A 63 7.96 -6.71 -9.17
N ARG A 64 7.87 -5.47 -9.66
CA ARG A 64 6.68 -4.97 -10.37
C ARG A 64 6.39 -5.79 -11.63
N GLU A 65 7.41 -6.19 -12.37
CA GLU A 65 7.27 -7.07 -13.54
C GLU A 65 6.75 -8.46 -13.15
N ARG A 66 7.28 -9.08 -12.08
CA ARG A 66 6.78 -10.36 -11.56
C ARG A 66 5.33 -10.26 -11.10
N GLU A 67 4.96 -9.17 -10.42
CA GLU A 67 3.60 -8.93 -9.94
C GLU A 67 2.62 -8.67 -11.10
N ALA A 68 3.06 -7.98 -12.16
CA ALA A 68 2.27 -7.80 -13.37
C ALA A 68 2.09 -9.12 -14.14
N ALA A 69 3.13 -9.95 -14.22
CA ALA A 69 3.09 -11.26 -14.88
C ALA A 69 2.26 -12.29 -14.09
N ALA A 70 2.18 -12.15 -12.76
CA ALA A 70 1.46 -13.06 -11.89
C ALA A 70 -0.04 -12.72 -11.72
N GLN A 71 -0.51 -11.57 -12.22
CA GLN A 71 -1.93 -11.24 -12.19
C GLN A 71 -2.68 -12.08 -13.24
N PRO A 72 -3.62 -12.96 -12.85
CA PRO A 72 -4.63 -13.43 -13.79
C PRO A 72 -5.44 -12.20 -14.23
N ALA A 73 -5.66 -12.04 -15.55
CA ALA A 73 -6.48 -10.97 -16.11
C ALA A 73 -7.73 -10.76 -15.24
N GLU A 74 -7.89 -9.54 -14.70
CA GLU A 74 -8.97 -9.22 -13.77
C GLU A 74 -10.32 -9.67 -14.34
N LEU A 75 -11.08 -10.41 -13.53
CA LEU A 75 -12.50 -10.66 -13.78
C LEU A 75 -13.20 -9.30 -13.98
N PRO A 76 -14.06 -9.16 -15.00
CA PRO A 76 -14.70 -7.89 -15.30
C PRO A 76 -15.46 -7.39 -14.07
N LEU A 77 -15.31 -6.09 -13.76
CA LEU A 77 -16.17 -5.39 -12.82
C LEU A 77 -17.62 -5.71 -13.19
N ALA A 78 -18.31 -6.48 -12.34
CA ALA A 78 -19.73 -6.69 -12.47
C ALA A 78 -20.42 -5.33 -12.26
N ALA A 79 -20.98 -4.81 -13.36
CA ALA A 79 -21.86 -3.63 -13.38
C ALA A 79 -23.26 -3.96 -12.86
#